data_AF-A0A916D377-F1
#
_entry.id   AF-A0A916D377-F1
#
_cell.length_a   1.000
_cell.length_b   1.000
_cell.length_c   1.000
_cell.angle_alpha   90.00
_cell.angle_beta   90.00
_cell.angle_gamma   90.00
#
_symmetry.space_group_name_H-M   'P 1'
#
loop_
_entity.id
_entity.type
_entity.pdbx_description
1 polymer ?
#
loop_
_entity_poly.entity_id
_entity_poly.type
_entity_poly.pdbx_seq_one_letter_code
_entity_poly.pdbx_strand_id
1 'polypeptide(L)'
;MPLPPLIPAIIGSIIESAAEEAMNRPAPPLVVPAGPVVGMLRTLPANSLVGVMEPPSLGVVQISGQTLALSPATQIRDERNMLVMPTAIPAAVPVRFTVDPAGAVHRIWILTAAELEASLQSR
;
A
#
# COMPACT_ATOMS: atom_id res chain seq x y z
N MET A 1 41.55 21.21 18.81
CA MET A 1 40.67 20.25 18.10
C MET A 1 39.27 20.35 18.73
N PRO A 2 38.15 20.18 18.02
CA PRO A 2 37.94 20.02 16.57
C PRO A 2 36.89 21.02 15.98
N LEU A 3 36.89 21.19 14.65
CA LEU A 3 35.72 21.58 13.84
C LEU A 3 34.77 20.36 13.76
N PRO A 4 33.43 20.50 13.66
CA PRO A 4 32.75 20.57 12.35
C PRO A 4 31.32 21.22 12.42
N PRO A 5 30.42 21.04 11.44
CA PRO A 5 30.53 21.24 10.00
C PRO A 5 29.55 22.31 9.47
N LEU A 6 29.87 22.80 8.27
CA LEU A 6 29.02 23.59 7.39
C LEU A 6 27.71 22.86 7.08
N ILE A 7 26.56 23.54 7.28
CA ILE A 7 25.31 23.15 6.61
C ILE A 7 25.21 24.04 5.35
N PRO A 8 25.35 23.48 4.14
CA PRO A 8 25.15 24.23 2.90
C PRO A 8 23.67 24.54 2.66
N ALA A 9 23.44 25.73 2.10
CA ALA A 9 22.18 26.20 1.58
C ALA A 9 21.73 25.40 0.35
N ILE A 10 20.42 25.24 0.17
CA ILE A 10 19.81 25.08 -1.16
C ILE A 10 18.61 26.02 -1.23
N ILE A 11 18.89 27.20 -1.78
CA ILE A 11 17.91 28.06 -2.45
C ILE A 11 17.60 27.37 -3.78
N GLY A 12 16.34 27.02 -4.01
CA GLY A 12 15.86 26.47 -5.27
C GLY A 12 14.60 27.19 -5.69
N SER A 13 14.76 28.40 -6.22
CA SER A 13 13.71 29.10 -6.97
C SER A 13 13.82 28.67 -8.43
N ILE A 14 12.77 28.06 -8.97
CA ILE A 14 12.60 27.85 -10.40
C ILE A 14 11.32 28.57 -10.83
N ILE A 15 11.49 29.82 -11.26
CA ILE A 15 10.54 30.53 -12.11
C ILE A 15 10.94 30.17 -13.54
N GLU A 16 10.19 29.29 -14.18
CA GLU A 16 10.44 28.90 -15.57
C GLU A 16 9.79 29.92 -16.50
N SER A 17 10.62 30.74 -17.14
CA SER A 17 10.21 31.73 -18.14
C SER A 17 10.69 31.26 -19.51
N ALA A 18 9.77 30.75 -20.32
CA ALA A 18 9.96 30.47 -21.73
C ALA A 18 8.61 30.51 -22.48
N ALA A 19 7.97 31.68 -22.48
CA ALA A 19 7.07 32.02 -23.57
C ALA A 19 7.94 32.45 -24.76
N GLU A 20 7.48 32.25 -25.99
CA GLU A 20 8.05 32.82 -27.25
C GLU A 20 8.92 31.92 -28.13
N GLU A 21 8.72 30.60 -28.16
CA GLU A 21 9.28 29.75 -29.23
C GLU A 21 8.36 28.59 -29.69
N ALA A 22 7.03 28.82 -29.74
CA ALA A 22 6.05 27.77 -30.07
C ALA A 22 5.46 27.81 -31.49
N MET A 23 5.72 28.87 -32.29
CA MET A 23 5.04 29.01 -33.60
C MET A 23 5.62 28.14 -34.73
N ASN A 24 6.80 27.50 -34.55
CA ASN A 24 7.45 26.75 -35.64
C ASN A 24 8.21 25.49 -35.21
N ARG A 25 7.81 24.86 -34.10
CA ARG A 25 8.40 23.58 -33.68
C ARG A 25 7.47 22.42 -34.04
N PRO A 26 7.96 21.34 -34.66
CA PRO A 26 7.19 20.10 -34.78
C PRO A 26 6.81 19.64 -33.36
N ALA A 27 5.54 19.29 -33.16
CA ALA A 27 5.01 18.95 -31.85
C ALA A 27 5.87 17.84 -31.19
N PRO A 28 6.46 18.08 -30.02
CA PRO A 28 7.15 17.03 -29.29
C PRO A 28 6.13 15.95 -28.88
N PRO A 29 6.52 14.66 -28.89
CA PRO A 29 5.65 13.61 -28.38
C PRO A 29 5.27 13.94 -26.94
N LEU A 30 3.97 13.85 -26.63
CA LEU A 30 3.44 14.02 -25.28
C LEU A 30 3.98 12.88 -24.41
N VAL A 31 5.13 13.08 -23.79
CA VAL A 31 5.62 12.23 -22.70
C VAL A 31 4.78 12.58 -21.49
N VAL A 32 3.73 11.81 -21.23
CA VAL A 32 2.99 11.91 -19.97
C VAL A 32 3.94 11.46 -18.87
N PRO A 33 4.32 12.33 -17.91
CA PRO A 33 5.14 11.87 -16.79
C PRO A 33 4.29 10.91 -15.97
N ALA A 34 4.68 9.63 -15.96
CA ALA A 34 4.17 8.65 -15.02
C ALA A 34 4.71 9.01 -13.62
N GLY A 35 4.09 10.00 -12.99
CA GLY A 35 4.35 10.31 -11.59
C GLY A 35 4.06 9.08 -10.71
N PRO A 36 4.74 8.94 -9.56
CA PRO A 36 4.45 7.84 -8.64
C PRO A 36 2.98 7.95 -8.23
N VAL A 37 2.20 6.90 -8.52
CA VAL A 37 0.85 6.77 -7.98
C VAL A 37 1.01 6.53 -6.49
N VAL A 38 1.00 7.60 -5.71
CA VAL A 38 0.84 7.53 -4.26
C VAL A 38 -0.57 6.99 -4.05
N GLY A 39 -0.67 5.70 -3.72
CA GLY A 39 -1.93 5.03 -3.48
C GLY A 39 -2.70 5.77 -2.39
N MET A 40 -3.88 6.28 -2.74
CA MET A 40 -4.82 6.86 -1.78
C MET A 40 -5.06 5.84 -0.66
N LEU A 41 -4.79 6.21 0.58
CA LEU A 41 -5.11 5.37 1.74
C LEU A 41 -6.62 5.11 1.72
N ARG A 42 -7.01 3.87 1.42
CA ARG A 42 -8.41 3.47 1.38
C ARG A 42 -8.98 3.43 2.80
N THR A 43 -10.27 3.70 2.93
CA THR A 43 -10.97 3.49 4.20
C THR A 43 -11.07 1.99 4.47
N LEU A 44 -10.28 1.52 5.43
CA LEU A 44 -10.39 0.17 5.97
C LEU A 44 -11.36 0.16 7.16
N PRO A 45 -12.14 -0.92 7.37
CA PRO A 45 -13.09 -0.99 8.48
C PRO A 45 -12.39 -0.86 9.83
N ALA A 46 -13.02 -0.17 10.79
CA ALA A 46 -12.44 0.06 12.12
C ALA A 46 -12.38 -1.23 12.98
N ASN A 47 -13.36 -2.12 12.81
CA ASN A 47 -13.52 -3.37 13.57
C ASN A 47 -12.68 -4.54 12.99
N SER A 48 -11.39 -4.34 12.80
CA SER A 48 -10.53 -5.32 12.14
C SER A 48 -9.16 -5.39 12.80
N LEU A 49 -8.56 -6.56 12.71
CA LEU A 49 -7.26 -6.90 13.30
C LEU A 49 -6.17 -6.75 12.23
N VAL A 50 -4.95 -6.46 12.66
CA VAL A 50 -3.77 -6.37 11.79
C VAL A 50 -2.82 -7.50 12.15
N GLY A 51 -2.19 -8.12 11.15
CA GLY A 51 -1.21 -9.18 11.37
C GLY A 51 -0.47 -9.55 10.08
N VAL A 52 0.50 -10.45 10.19
CA VAL A 52 1.21 -11.01 9.03
C VAL A 52 0.55 -12.33 8.67
N MET A 53 0.07 -12.44 7.44
CA MET A 53 -0.64 -13.59 6.92
C MET A 53 0.28 -14.46 6.07
N GLU A 54 0.39 -15.73 6.41
CA GLU A 54 1.02 -16.75 5.58
C GLU A 54 0.11 -17.16 4.40
N PRO A 55 0.68 -17.74 3.32
CA PRO A 55 -0.10 -18.24 2.20
C PRO A 55 -1.29 -19.12 2.64
N PRO A 56 -2.54 -18.70 2.37
CA PRO A 56 -3.73 -19.45 2.79
C PRO A 56 -3.81 -20.80 2.07
N SER A 57 -4.20 -21.84 2.81
CA SER A 57 -4.23 -23.21 2.31
C SER A 57 -5.36 -24.01 2.95
N LEU A 58 -6.02 -24.86 2.15
CA LEU A 58 -7.04 -25.81 2.62
C LEU A 58 -8.15 -25.21 3.52
N GLY A 59 -8.58 -23.98 3.23
CA GLY A 59 -9.65 -23.31 4.00
C GLY A 59 -9.22 -22.80 5.38
N VAL A 60 -7.92 -22.80 5.68
CA VAL A 60 -7.33 -22.16 6.86
C VAL A 60 -6.26 -21.16 6.44
N VAL A 61 -5.92 -20.27 7.37
CA VAL A 61 -4.86 -19.29 7.19
C VAL A 61 -4.11 -19.11 8.50
N GLN A 62 -2.80 -18.90 8.43
CA GLN A 62 -2.03 -18.53 9.61
C GLN A 62 -1.80 -17.03 9.61
N ILE A 63 -2.19 -16.35 10.69
CA ILE A 63 -1.96 -14.92 10.87
C ILE A 63 -1.24 -14.70 12.19
N SER A 64 -0.05 -14.11 12.14
CA SER A 64 0.82 -13.86 13.32
C SER A 64 1.02 -15.09 14.21
N GLY A 65 1.18 -16.28 13.60
CA GLY A 65 1.36 -17.56 14.28
C GLY A 65 0.08 -18.23 14.80
N GLN A 66 -1.10 -17.63 14.56
CA GLN A 66 -2.39 -18.24 14.90
C GLN A 66 -3.06 -18.84 13.67
N THR A 67 -3.43 -20.12 13.74
CA THR A 67 -4.23 -20.77 12.70
C THR A 67 -5.70 -20.39 12.86
N LEU A 68 -6.26 -19.74 11.84
CA LEU A 68 -7.65 -19.29 11.78
C LEU A 68 -8.37 -19.98 10.61
N ALA A 69 -9.63 -20.33 10.82
CA ALA A 69 -10.48 -20.84 9.75
C ALA A 69 -10.89 -19.70 8.81
N LEU A 70 -10.88 -19.97 7.50
CA LEU A 70 -11.47 -19.07 6.52
C LEU A 70 -12.97 -19.35 6.44
N SER A 71 -13.78 -18.30 6.47
CA SER A 71 -15.22 -18.43 6.23
C SER A 71 -15.49 -18.91 4.78
N PRO A 72 -16.62 -19.58 4.51
CA PRO A 72 -17.00 -19.97 3.15
C PRO A 72 -17.14 -18.78 2.18
N ALA A 73 -17.38 -17.57 2.73
CA ALA A 73 -17.54 -16.33 1.98
C ALA A 73 -16.30 -15.42 2.07
N THR A 74 -15.11 -15.99 2.37
CA THR A 74 -13.88 -15.21 2.54
C THR A 74 -13.53 -14.42 1.28
N GLN A 75 -13.24 -13.14 1.46
CA GLN A 75 -12.71 -12.28 0.39
C GLN A 75 -11.30 -11.80 0.74
N ILE A 76 -10.35 -12.05 -0.16
CA ILE A 76 -8.99 -11.51 -0.07
C ILE A 76 -8.87 -10.38 -1.09
N ARG A 77 -8.43 -9.21 -0.65
CA ARG A 77 -8.31 -8.02 -1.50
C ARG A 77 -6.88 -7.48 -1.51
N ASP A 78 -6.36 -7.14 -2.68
CA ASP A 78 -5.05 -6.48 -2.80
C ASP A 78 -5.12 -5.02 -2.33
N GLU A 79 -3.99 -4.33 -2.39
CA GLU A 79 -3.83 -2.90 -2.12
C GLU A 79 -4.78 -2.02 -2.95
N ARG A 80 -5.04 -2.39 -4.21
CA ARG A 80 -5.99 -1.75 -5.12
C ARG A 80 -7.44 -2.15 -4.89
N ASN A 81 -7.72 -2.88 -3.81
CA ASN A 81 -9.05 -3.35 -3.44
C ASN A 81 -9.67 -4.31 -4.47
N MET A 82 -8.86 -5.02 -5.26
CA MET A 82 -9.27 -6.07 -6.19
C MET A 82 -9.27 -7.42 -5.49
N LEU A 83 -10.16 -8.33 -5.90
CA LEU A 83 -10.15 -9.70 -5.36
C LEU A 83 -8.92 -10.47 -5.86
N VAL A 84 -8.21 -11.11 -4.95
CA VAL A 84 -7.02 -11.91 -5.22
C VAL A 84 -7.30 -13.37 -4.85
N MET A 85 -6.83 -14.29 -5.69
CA MET A 85 -6.92 -15.72 -5.41
C MET A 85 -5.92 -16.12 -4.33
N PRO A 86 -6.27 -17.04 -3.41
CA PRO A 86 -5.35 -17.58 -2.40
C PRO A 86 -3.99 -18.03 -2.98
N THR A 87 -4.00 -18.67 -4.14
CA THR A 87 -2.80 -19.18 -4.83
C THR A 87 -1.89 -18.10 -5.39
N ALA A 88 -2.36 -16.84 -5.48
CA ALA A 88 -1.57 -15.72 -5.97
C ALA A 88 -0.75 -15.03 -4.85
N ILE A 89 -0.76 -15.58 -3.64
CA ILE A 89 -0.06 -15.05 -2.46
C ILE A 89 1.08 -16.01 -2.13
N PRO A 90 2.27 -15.84 -2.76
CA PRO A 90 3.35 -16.83 -2.65
C PRO A 90 4.13 -16.74 -1.33
N ALA A 91 3.96 -15.67 -0.57
CA ALA A 91 4.75 -15.38 0.63
C ALA A 91 3.91 -14.68 1.70
N ALA A 92 4.48 -14.60 2.89
CA ALA A 92 3.89 -13.88 4.02
C ALA A 92 3.71 -12.40 3.70
N VAL A 93 2.52 -11.85 3.96
CA VAL A 93 2.18 -10.45 3.67
C VAL A 93 1.50 -9.78 4.87
N PRO A 94 1.73 -8.49 5.11
CA PRO A 94 0.97 -7.75 6.11
C PRO A 94 -0.48 -7.59 5.63
N VAL A 95 -1.42 -7.93 6.51
CA VAL A 95 -2.85 -7.83 6.22
C VAL A 95 -3.60 -7.18 7.36
N ARG A 96 -4.75 -6.63 7.01
CA ARG A 96 -5.84 -6.32 7.93
C ARG A 96 -6.98 -7.28 7.66
N PHE A 97 -7.64 -7.79 8.69
CA PHE A 97 -8.70 -8.78 8.52
C PHE A 97 -9.84 -8.60 9.51
N THR A 98 -11.02 -9.08 9.13
CA THR A 98 -12.22 -9.12 9.97
C THR A 98 -12.62 -10.57 10.21
N VAL A 99 -13.21 -10.83 11.36
CA VAL A 99 -13.79 -12.12 11.72
C VAL A 99 -15.30 -12.02 11.76
N ASP A 100 -15.96 -13.09 11.32
CA ASP A 100 -17.39 -13.33 11.43
C ASP A 100 -17.78 -13.67 12.89
N PRO A 101 -19.07 -13.58 13.31
CA PRO A 101 -19.51 -14.05 14.63
C PRO A 101 -19.16 -15.50 14.98
N ALA A 102 -18.95 -16.37 13.98
CA ALA A 102 -18.45 -17.73 14.19
C ALA A 102 -16.94 -17.81 14.48
N GLY A 103 -16.21 -16.69 14.46
CA GLY A 103 -14.76 -16.62 14.69
C GLY A 103 -13.91 -16.94 13.45
N ALA A 104 -14.54 -17.18 12.29
CA ALA A 104 -13.84 -17.41 11.03
C ALA A 104 -13.46 -16.09 10.34
N VAL A 105 -12.32 -16.05 9.65
CA VAL A 105 -11.89 -14.88 8.88
C VAL A 105 -12.86 -14.66 7.71
N HIS A 106 -13.42 -13.46 7.63
CA HIS A 106 -14.44 -13.12 6.63
C HIS A 106 -13.91 -12.23 5.50
N ARG A 107 -13.08 -11.22 5.83
CA ARG A 107 -12.46 -10.34 4.84
C ARG A 107 -11.03 -10.05 5.21
N ILE A 108 -10.17 -10.04 4.20
CA ILE A 108 -8.74 -9.80 4.30
C ILE A 108 -8.36 -8.72 3.30
N TRP A 109 -7.60 -7.74 3.75
CA TRP A 109 -7.00 -6.67 2.95
C TRP A 109 -5.49 -6.74 3.07
N ILE A 110 -4.80 -6.94 1.95
CA ILE A 110 -3.34 -6.85 1.88
C ILE A 110 -2.94 -5.38 1.99
N LEU A 111 -2.05 -5.08 2.92
CA LEU A 111 -1.66 -3.71 3.24
C LEU A 111 -0.41 -3.30 2.46
N THR A 112 -0.44 -2.07 1.96
CA THR A 112 0.77 -1.35 1.54
C THR A 112 1.64 -1.00 2.75
N ALA A 113 2.91 -0.67 2.50
CA ALA A 113 3.80 -0.16 3.54
C ALA A 113 3.21 1.07 4.25
N ALA A 114 2.63 2.01 3.49
CA ALA A 114 2.00 3.21 4.04
C ALA A 114 0.77 2.90 4.91
N GLU A 115 -0.07 1.94 4.50
CA GLU A 115 -1.23 1.51 5.31
C GLU A 115 -0.78 0.77 6.58
N LEU A 116 0.30 -0.02 6.49
CA LEU A 116 0.87 -0.69 7.66
C LEU A 116 1.37 0.34 8.68
N GLU A 117 2.11 1.36 8.25
CA GLU A 117 2.55 2.46 9.12
C GLU A 117 1.37 3.21 9.74
N ALA A 118 0.34 3.57 8.96
CA ALA A 118 -0.86 4.21 9.48
C ALA A 118 -1.60 3.34 10.52
N SER A 119 -1.59 2.02 10.33
CA SER A 119 -2.18 1.08 11.29
C SER A 119 -1.39 0.97 12.59
N LEU A 120 -0.06 1.14 12.53
CA LEU A 120 0.81 1.17 13.70
C LEU A 120 0.66 2.47 14.49
N GLN A 121 0.41 3.60 13.81
CA GLN A 121 0.18 4.91 14.44
C GLN A 121 -1.16 5.01 15.18
N SER A 122 -2.12 4.15 14.86
CA SER A 122 -3.46 4.16 15.46
C SER A 122 -3.60 3.22 16.68
N ARG A 123 -2.49 2.66 17.18
CA ARG A 123 -2.46 1.68 18.27
C ARG A 123 -2.01 2.29 19.60
#